data_AF-A0A6L2R5P1-F1
#
_entry.id   AF-A0A6L2R5P1-F1
#
_cell.length_a   1.000
_cell.length_b   1.000
_cell.length_c   1.000
_cell.angle_alpha   90.00
_cell.angle_beta   90.00
_cell.angle_gamma   90.00
#
_symmetry.space_group_name_H-M   'P 1'
#
loop_
_entity.id
_entity.type
_entity.pdbx_description
1 polymer ?
#
loop_
_entity_poly.entity_id
_entity_poly.type
_entity_poly.pdbx_seq_one_letter_code
_entity_poly.pdbx_strand_id
1 'polypeptide(L)'
;MANEIRTFLAKQVIERRKKSKLSQAALSKLTNLSIARISEIERAIANPTLDTLEALAKVFNVSVVDLLDYEGTLNDTGKIKEKLMKV
;
A
#
# COMPACT_ATOMS: atom_id res chain seq x y z
N MET A 1 7.83 -15.89 2.89
CA MET A 1 7.35 -14.89 3.87
C MET A 1 7.83 -13.46 3.61
N ALA A 2 8.98 -12.99 4.12
CA ALA A 2 9.29 -11.54 4.13
C ALA A 2 9.41 -10.90 2.73
N ASN A 3 9.85 -11.69 1.75
CA ASN A 3 9.96 -11.22 0.36
C ASN A 3 8.61 -11.05 -0.34
N GLU A 4 7.61 -11.85 0.04
CA GLU A 4 6.28 -11.81 -0.58
C GLU A 4 5.51 -10.56 -0.14
N ILE A 5 5.57 -10.23 1.16
CA ILE A 5 4.97 -9.00 1.70
C ILE A 5 5.56 -7.75 1.03
N ARG A 6 6.89 -7.68 0.86
CA ARG A 6 7.54 -6.56 0.16
C ARG A 6 7.13 -6.49 -1.31
N THR A 7 7.02 -7.62 -1.99
CA THR A 7 6.58 -7.70 -3.38
C THR A 7 5.14 -7.24 -3.54
N PHE A 8 4.27 -7.62 -2.60
CA PHE A 8 2.89 -7.16 -2.58
C PHE A 8 2.80 -5.65 -2.35
N LEU A 9 3.47 -5.13 -1.32
CA LEU A 9 3.52 -3.70 -1.07
C LEU A 9 4.00 -2.92 -2.30
N ALA A 10 5.08 -3.39 -2.94
CA ALA A 10 5.61 -2.78 -4.15
C ALA A 10 4.53 -2.69 -5.25
N LYS A 11 3.79 -3.78 -5.48
CA LYS A 11 2.69 -3.82 -6.44
C LYS A 11 1.57 -2.84 -6.07
N GLN A 12 1.14 -2.82 -4.81
CA GLN A 12 0.10 -1.90 -4.33
C GLN A 12 0.48 -0.44 -4.54
N VAL A 13 1.72 -0.07 -4.21
CA VAL A 13 2.22 1.30 -4.38
C VAL A 13 2.27 1.68 -5.87
N ILE A 14 2.80 0.80 -6.74
CA ILE A 14 2.87 1.05 -8.19
C ILE A 14 1.47 1.25 -8.77
N GLU A 15 0.54 0.34 -8.47
CA GLU A 15 -0.82 0.37 -9.02
C GLU A 15 -1.56 1.64 -8.60
N ARG A 16 -1.51 1.99 -7.31
CA ARG A 16 -2.17 3.19 -6.78
C ARG A 16 -1.55 4.46 -7.34
N ARG A 17 -0.20 4.54 -7.39
CA ARG A 17 0.51 5.68 -7.97
C ARG A 17 0.11 5.89 -9.44
N LYS A 18 0.09 4.82 -10.24
CA LYS A 18 -0.30 4.89 -11.67
C LYS A 18 -1.77 5.26 -11.86
N LYS A 19 -2.68 4.69 -11.06
CA LYS A 19 -4.12 5.04 -11.08
C LYS A 19 -4.35 6.51 -10.74
N SER A 20 -3.59 7.06 -9.81
CA SER A 20 -3.58 8.49 -9.47
C SER A 20 -2.79 9.38 -10.45
N LYS A 21 -2.25 8.81 -11.54
CA LYS A 21 -1.43 9.51 -12.56
C LYS A 21 -0.20 10.25 -11.96
N LEU A 22 0.37 9.72 -10.89
CA LEU A 22 1.51 10.30 -10.21
C LEU A 22 2.84 9.75 -10.75
N SER A 23 3.84 10.62 -10.92
CA SER A 23 5.23 10.19 -11.04
C SER A 23 5.79 9.80 -9.66
N GLN A 24 6.91 9.08 -9.60
CA GLN A 24 7.58 8.81 -8.32
C GLN A 24 8.00 10.11 -7.61
N ALA A 25 8.39 11.14 -8.37
CA ALA A 25 8.70 12.46 -7.84
C ALA A 25 7.47 13.17 -7.25
N ALA A 26 6.30 13.03 -7.88
CA ALA A 26 5.05 13.57 -7.34
C ALA A 26 4.64 12.84 -6.05
N LEU A 27 4.72 11.50 -6.03
CA LEU A 27 4.43 10.72 -4.83
C LEU A 27 5.39 11.04 -3.67
N SER A 28 6.68 11.22 -3.98
CA SER A 28 7.70 11.67 -3.02
C SER A 28 7.29 12.97 -2.33
N LYS A 29 6.86 13.98 -3.10
CA LYS A 29 6.38 15.25 -2.53
C LYS A 29 5.14 15.09 -1.64
N LEU A 30 4.19 14.25 -2.03
CA LEU A 30 2.95 14.04 -1.28
C LEU A 30 3.16 13.25 0.02
N THR A 31 4.11 12.32 0.02
CA THR A 31 4.43 11.45 1.17
C THR A 31 5.53 12.02 2.07
N ASN A 32 6.21 13.08 1.62
CA ASN A 32 7.43 13.60 2.22
C ASN A 32 8.55 12.53 2.33
N LEU A 33 8.54 11.54 1.44
CA LEU A 33 9.60 10.53 1.32
C LEU A 33 10.56 10.92 0.20
N SER A 34 11.81 10.46 0.26
CA SER A 34 12.72 10.65 -0.86
C SER A 34 12.28 9.87 -2.09
N ILE A 35 12.58 10.37 -3.29
CA ILE A 35 12.30 9.66 -4.55
C ILE A 35 13.01 8.29 -4.57
N ALA A 36 14.24 8.23 -4.06
CA ALA A 36 14.98 6.99 -3.90
C ALA A 36 14.22 5.99 -3.03
N ARG A 37 13.63 6.46 -1.92
CA ARG A 37 12.83 5.61 -1.04
C ARG A 37 11.59 5.06 -1.72
N ILE A 38 10.87 5.88 -2.47
CA ILE A 38 9.74 5.42 -3.30
C ILE A 38 10.21 4.35 -4.29
N SER A 39 11.33 4.56 -4.97
CA SER A 39 11.90 3.59 -5.91
C SER A 39 12.30 2.26 -5.25
N GLU A 40 12.90 2.29 -4.05
CA GLU A 40 13.22 1.07 -3.29
C GLU A 40 11.96 0.27 -2.89
N ILE A 41 10.90 0.97 -2.50
CA ILE A 41 9.60 0.37 -2.16
C ILE A 41 9.00 -0.30 -3.39
N GLU A 42 8.96 0.40 -4.53
CA GLU A 42 8.43 -0.15 -5.79
C GLU A 42 9.28 -1.30 -6.36
N ARG A 43 10.54 -1.44 -5.92
CA ARG A 43 11.41 -2.58 -6.27
C ARG A 43 11.40 -3.71 -5.23
N ALA A 44 10.56 -3.62 -4.20
CA ALA A 44 10.45 -4.61 -3.12
C ALA A 44 11.74 -4.86 -2.31
N ILE A 45 12.70 -3.92 -2.35
CA ILE A 45 13.96 -4.02 -1.59
C ILE A 45 13.97 -3.14 -0.32
N ALA A 46 12.99 -2.25 -0.18
CA ALA A 46 12.81 -1.45 1.02
C ALA A 46 12.34 -2.30 2.21
N ASN A 47 12.85 -1.99 3.41
CA ASN A 47 12.21 -2.32 4.69
C ASN A 47 11.51 -1.06 5.25
N PRO A 48 10.24 -0.78 4.87
CA PRO A 48 9.52 0.44 5.28
C PRO A 48 9.26 0.47 6.79
N THR A 49 9.38 1.66 7.38
CA THR A 49 8.92 1.92 8.75
C THR A 49 7.39 2.04 8.79
N LEU A 50 6.80 2.00 9.99
CA LEU A 50 5.38 2.28 10.15
C LEU A 50 5.01 3.67 9.58
N ASP A 51 5.78 4.71 9.90
CA ASP A 51 5.58 6.06 9.38
C ASP A 51 5.59 6.12 7.84
N THR A 52 6.46 5.32 7.21
CA THR A 52 6.52 5.20 5.74
C THR A 52 5.21 4.63 5.19
N LEU A 53 4.68 3.58 5.84
CA LEU A 53 3.44 2.94 5.45
C LEU A 53 2.24 3.86 5.68
N GLU A 54 2.20 4.59 6.80
CA GLU A 54 1.14 5.55 7.11
C GLU A 54 1.12 6.72 6.12
N ALA A 55 2.29 7.24 5.74
CA ALA A 55 2.39 8.30 4.74
C ALA A 55 1.82 7.84 3.38
N LEU A 56 2.15 6.62 2.94
CA LEU A 56 1.61 6.03 1.71
C LEU A 56 0.09 5.81 1.82
N ALA A 57 -0.36 5.22 2.93
CA ALA A 57 -1.76 4.92 3.20
C ALA A 57 -2.62 6.19 3.16
N LYS A 58 -2.13 7.28 3.77
CA LYS A 58 -2.77 8.60 3.76
C LYS A 58 -2.91 9.17 2.35
N VAL A 59 -1.84 9.14 1.54
CA VAL A 59 -1.88 9.66 0.16
C VAL A 59 -2.85 8.86 -0.71
N PHE A 60 -2.94 7.55 -0.50
CA PHE A 60 -3.82 6.68 -1.26
C PHE A 60 -5.23 6.53 -0.69
N ASN A 61 -5.52 7.16 0.46
CA ASN A 61 -6.78 7.05 1.18
C ASN A 61 -7.21 5.59 1.44
N VAL A 62 -6.27 4.81 1.97
CA VAL A 62 -6.47 3.40 2.37
C VAL A 62 -5.90 3.17 3.77
N SER A 63 -6.15 2.01 4.37
CA SER A 63 -5.48 1.62 5.60
C SER A 63 -4.07 1.07 5.32
N VAL A 64 -3.21 1.02 6.34
CA VAL A 64 -1.91 0.33 6.26
C VAL A 64 -2.10 -1.16 5.97
N VAL A 65 -3.18 -1.76 6.48
CA VAL A 65 -3.54 -3.16 6.24
C VAL A 65 -3.78 -3.41 4.74
N ASP A 66 -4.48 -2.51 4.04
CA ASP A 66 -4.73 -2.61 2.58
C ASP A 66 -3.45 -2.60 1.73
N LEU A 67 -2.36 -2.07 2.29
CA LEU A 67 -1.05 -2.06 1.63
C LEU A 67 -0.27 -3.37 1.85
N LEU A 68 -0.64 -4.16 2.86
CA LEU A 68 0.08 -5.36 3.31
C LEU A 68 -0.72 -6.66 3.20
N ASP A 69 -2.05 -6.59 3.02
CA ASP A 69 -2.95 -7.76 2.98
C ASP A 69 -2.81 -8.56 1.68
N TYR A 70 -1.75 -9.37 1.62
CA TYR A 70 -1.40 -10.24 0.50
C TYR A 70 -2.41 -11.38 0.29
N GLU A 71 -3.09 -11.83 1.35
CA GLU A 71 -3.96 -13.02 1.35
C GLU A 71 -5.46 -12.67 1.39
N GLY A 72 -5.83 -11.38 1.43
CA GLY A 72 -7.24 -10.96 1.57
C GLY A 72 -7.89 -11.43 2.87
N THR A 73 -7.07 -11.69 3.91
CA THR A 73 -7.51 -12.26 5.19
C THR A 73 -7.66 -11.19 6.27
N LEU A 74 -7.16 -9.98 6.04
CA LEU A 74 -7.15 -8.92 7.05
C LEU A 74 -8.36 -7.96 6.92
N ASN A 75 -9.10 -8.02 5.81
CA ASN A 75 -10.32 -7.25 5.57
C ASN A 75 -11.61 -8.11 5.63
N ASP A 76 -11.90 -8.69 6.79
CA ASP A 76 -13.19 -9.39 7.02
C ASP A 76 -14.40 -8.44 7.17
N THR A 77 -14.19 -7.13 7.22
CA THR A 77 -15.26 -6.12 7.29
C THR A 77 -16.20 -6.18 6.07
N GLY A 78 -15.71 -6.59 4.91
CA GLY A 78 -16.52 -6.78 3.70
C GLY A 78 -17.39 -8.04 3.74
N LYS A 79 -16.85 -9.15 4.26
CA LYS A 79 -17.57 -10.43 4.36
C LYS A 79 -18.70 -10.39 5.40
N ILE A 80 -18.53 -9.62 6.49
CA ILE A 80 -19.57 -9.44 7.51
C ILE A 80 -20.82 -8.78 6.92
N LYS A 81 -20.67 -7.75 6.07
CA LYS A 81 -21.80 -7.08 5.40
C LYS A 81 -22.53 -8.01 4.43
N GLU A 82 -21.81 -8.80 3.65
CA GLU A 82 -22.41 -9.74 2.71
C GLU A 82 -23.18 -10.87 3.43
N LYS A 83 -22.68 -11.32 4.60
CA LYS A 83 -23.35 -12.31 5.43
C LYS A 83 -24.58 -11.75 6.15
N LEU A 84 -24.57 -10.48 6.54
CA LEU A 84 -25.71 -9.77 7.17
C LEU A 84 -26.81 -9.39 6.18
N MET A 85 -26.49 -9.15 4.90
CA MET A 85 -27.47 -8.82 3.85
C MET A 85 -28.12 -10.05 3.20
N LYS A 86 -27.63 -11.26 3.51
CA LYS A 86 -28.15 -12.55 3.02
C LYS A 86 -28.99 -13.31 4.07
N VAL A 87 -29.43 -12.63 5.14
CA VAL A 87 -30.33 -13.18 6.16
C VAL A 87 -31.71 -12.54 6.04
#